data_AF-A0A832KQK6-F1
#
_entry.id   AF-A0A832KQK6-F1
#
_cell.length_a   1.000
_cell.length_b   1.000
_cell.length_c   1.000
_cell.angle_alpha   90.00
_cell.angle_beta   90.00
_cell.angle_gamma   90.00
#
_symmetry.space_group_name_H-M   'P 1'
#
loop_
_entity.id
_entity.type
_entity.pdbx_description
1 polymer ?
#
loop_
_entity_poly.entity_id
_entity_poly.type
_entity_poly.pdbx_seq_one_letter_code
_entity_poly.pdbx_strand_id
1 'polypeptide(L)'
;MKKPLFVLVLLLFCFSLVPLSSASLPAYEPYEENEFPLWTYKLRRAEILFFGSFVITMAVATVGYSIAVNAGWVPPAKDALTAILIQGGIASGLSLGISVADYIIGEVEEK
;
A
#
# COMPACT_ATOMS: atom_id res chain seq x y z
N MET A 1 -6.88 -9.55 30.94
CA MET A 1 -5.43 -9.83 31.07
C MET A 1 -4.65 -9.86 29.75
N LYS A 2 -5.28 -9.85 28.56
CA LYS A 2 -4.58 -9.95 27.25
C LYS A 2 -4.02 -8.62 26.71
N LYS A 3 -4.58 -7.48 27.13
CA LYS A 3 -4.16 -6.12 26.72
C LYS A 3 -2.70 -5.78 27.09
N PRO A 4 -2.22 -6.02 28.33
CA PRO A 4 -0.81 -5.73 28.66
C PRO A 4 0.16 -6.67 27.94
N LEU A 5 -0.25 -7.93 27.69
CA LEU A 5 0.56 -8.89 26.93
C LEU A 5 0.75 -8.45 25.47
N PHE A 6 -0.32 -7.95 24.82
CA PHE A 6 -0.23 -7.43 23.46
C PHE A 6 0.68 -6.21 23.38
N VAL A 7 0.57 -5.27 24.33
CA VAL A 7 1.43 -4.10 24.40
C VAL A 7 2.89 -4.51 24.61
N LEU A 8 3.15 -5.48 25.49
CA LEU A 8 4.50 -6.03 25.72
C LEU A 8 5.09 -6.64 24.45
N VAL A 9 4.32 -7.45 23.71
CA VAL A 9 4.78 -8.07 22.45
C VAL A 9 5.07 -7.01 21.39
N LEU A 10 4.23 -5.99 21.27
CA LEU A 10 4.45 -4.87 20.35
C LEU A 10 5.74 -4.11 20.70
N LEU A 11 5.96 -3.86 22.00
CA LEU A 11 7.13 -3.15 22.50
C LEU A 11 8.42 -3.95 22.27
N LEU A 12 8.37 -5.27 22.47
CA LEU A 12 9.48 -6.18 22.16
C LEU A 12 9.79 -6.23 20.65
N PHE A 13 8.77 -6.22 19.80
CA PHE A 13 8.94 -6.14 18.34
C PHE A 13 9.57 -4.80 17.92
N CYS A 14 9.14 -3.69 18.50
CA CYS A 14 9.77 -2.39 18.25
C CYS A 14 11.23 -2.35 18.74
N PHE A 15 11.52 -2.97 19.88
CA PHE A 15 12.88 -3.03 20.42
C PHE A 15 13.82 -3.92 19.59
N SER A 16 13.31 -4.99 18.95
CA SER A 16 14.13 -5.82 18.07
C SER A 16 14.55 -5.13 16.77
N LEU A 17 13.95 -3.98 16.44
CA LEU A 17 14.30 -3.17 15.26
C LEU A 17 15.40 -2.13 15.54
N VAL A 18 15.72 -1.86 16.81
CA VAL A 18 16.78 -0.92 17.22
C VAL A 18 18.18 -1.26 16.66
N PRO A 19 18.66 -2.52 16.66
CA PRO A 19 19.99 -2.83 16.12
C PRO A 19 20.11 -2.62 14.61
N LEU A 20 18.99 -2.48 13.88
CA LEU A 20 19.00 -2.19 12.45
C LEU A 20 19.44 -0.74 12.12
N SER A 21 19.38 0.16 13.11
CA SER A 21 19.63 1.60 12.93
C SER A 21 21.03 2.06 13.37
N SER A 22 21.88 1.16 13.89
CA SER A 22 23.17 1.48 14.51
C SER A 22 24.40 1.14 13.65
N ALA A 23 24.24 0.40 12.56
CA ALA A 23 25.35 0.13 11.65
C ALA A 23 25.62 1.39 10.82
N SER A 24 26.88 1.87 10.82
CA SER A 24 27.30 2.89 9.86
C SER A 24 27.06 2.33 8.47
N LEU A 25 26.13 2.95 7.73
CA LEU A 25 25.88 2.57 6.34
C LEU A 25 27.20 2.67 5.57
N PRO A 26 27.49 1.73 4.66
CA PRO A 26 28.61 1.88 3.75
C PRO A 26 28.49 3.22 2.99
N ALA A 27 29.62 3.77 2.57
CA ALA A 27 29.61 4.95 1.70
C ALA A 27 28.76 4.66 0.45
N TYR A 28 27.96 5.63 0.03
CA TYR A 28 27.11 5.48 -1.15
C TYR A 28 27.96 5.21 -2.40
N GLU A 29 27.73 4.07 -3.03
CA GLU A 29 28.26 3.74 -4.36
C GLU A 29 27.10 3.74 -5.37
N PRO A 30 27.28 4.33 -6.57
CA PRO A 30 26.28 4.22 -7.63
C PRO A 30 26.04 2.76 -8.01
N TYR A 31 24.78 2.40 -8.27
CA TYR A 31 24.43 1.04 -8.66
C TYR A 31 25.08 0.63 -9.99
N GLU A 32 25.56 -0.60 -10.07
CA GLU A 32 26.05 -1.15 -11.34
C GLU A 32 24.87 -1.46 -12.28
N GLU A 33 25.09 -1.35 -13.60
CA GLU A 33 24.04 -1.56 -14.61
C GLU A 33 23.34 -2.93 -14.51
N ASN A 34 24.02 -3.93 -13.95
CA ASN A 34 23.53 -5.31 -13.82
C ASN A 34 23.33 -5.76 -12.37
N GLU A 35 23.34 -4.84 -11.40
CA GLU A 35 23.21 -5.17 -9.99
C GLU A 35 21.81 -5.71 -9.65
N PHE A 36 20.78 -5.24 -10.37
CA PHE A 36 19.40 -5.65 -10.16
C PHE A 36 18.78 -6.27 -11.40
N PRO A 37 18.03 -7.38 -11.27
CA PRO A 37 17.26 -7.93 -12.37
C PRO A 37 16.22 -6.94 -12.90
N LEU A 38 16.01 -6.88 -14.22
CA LEU A 38 15.06 -5.95 -14.87
C LEU A 38 13.62 -6.04 -14.33
N TRP A 39 13.17 -7.21 -13.88
CA TRP A 39 11.83 -7.38 -13.31
C TRP A 39 11.64 -6.59 -12.00
N THR A 40 12.72 -6.35 -11.25
CA THR A 40 12.66 -5.57 -10.00
C THR A 40 12.33 -4.10 -10.26
N TYR A 41 12.76 -3.55 -11.41
CA TYR A 41 12.38 -2.21 -11.83
C TYR A 41 10.88 -2.13 -12.13
N LYS A 42 10.32 -3.17 -12.79
CA LYS A 42 8.88 -3.26 -13.07
C LYS A 42 8.08 -3.36 -11.77
N LEU A 43 8.53 -4.18 -10.81
CA LEU A 43 7.90 -4.29 -9.49
C LEU A 43 7.96 -2.97 -8.71
N ARG A 44 9.12 -2.30 -8.70
CA ARG A 44 9.29 -0.99 -8.06
C ARG A 44 8.34 0.05 -8.65
N ARG A 45 8.22 0.11 -9.98
CA ARG A 45 7.26 1.00 -10.66
C ARG A 45 5.83 0.69 -10.23
N ALA A 46 5.45 -0.59 -10.21
CA ALA A 46 4.12 -1.02 -9.79
C ALA A 46 3.81 -0.62 -8.34
N GLU A 47 4.78 -0.76 -7.43
CA GLU A 47 4.68 -0.36 -6.02
C GLU A 47 4.50 1.16 -5.87
N ILE A 48 5.32 1.95 -6.55
CA ILE A 48 5.24 3.42 -6.53
C ILE A 48 3.87 3.88 -7.03
N LEU A 49 3.36 3.30 -8.11
CA LEU A 49 2.06 3.66 -8.67
C LEU A 49 0.92 3.20 -7.77
N PHE A 50 1.02 2.01 -7.18
CA PHE A 50 0.03 1.52 -6.23
C PHE A 50 -0.05 2.45 -5.02
N PHE A 51 1.02 2.57 -4.24
CA PHE A 51 0.98 3.39 -3.02
C PHE A 51 0.82 4.89 -3.31
N GLY A 52 1.38 5.38 -4.42
CA GLY A 52 1.22 6.76 -4.87
C GLY A 52 -0.22 7.11 -5.23
N SER A 53 -0.92 6.22 -5.95
CA SER A 53 -2.34 6.42 -6.30
C SER A 53 -3.28 6.13 -5.13
N PHE A 54 -2.86 5.29 -4.17
CA PHE A 54 -3.70 4.84 -3.07
C PHE A 54 -4.34 6.00 -2.30
N VAL A 55 -3.59 7.06 -2.01
CA VAL A 55 -4.08 8.26 -1.29
C VAL A 55 -5.26 8.92 -2.01
N ILE A 56 -5.20 9.03 -3.34
CA ILE A 56 -6.28 9.62 -4.15
C ILE A 56 -7.45 8.64 -4.23
N THR A 57 -7.18 7.36 -4.48
CA THR A 57 -8.23 6.34 -4.57
C THR A 57 -8.98 6.15 -3.25
N MET A 58 -8.35 6.40 -2.11
CA MET A 58 -8.99 6.45 -0.79
C MET A 58 -10.03 7.56 -0.68
N ALA A 59 -9.70 8.77 -1.16
CA ALA A 59 -10.66 9.88 -1.18
C ALA A 59 -11.86 9.54 -2.09
N VAL A 60 -11.60 8.99 -3.28
CA VAL A 60 -12.63 8.54 -4.23
C VAL A 60 -13.50 7.44 -3.62
N ALA A 61 -12.89 6.44 -2.98
CA ALA A 61 -13.59 5.34 -2.32
C ALA A 61 -14.47 5.85 -1.17
N THR A 62 -14.00 6.83 -0.40
CA THR A 62 -14.77 7.42 0.70
C THR A 62 -16.03 8.10 0.18
N VAL A 63 -15.89 8.98 -0.82
CA VAL A 63 -17.03 9.69 -1.43
C VAL A 63 -17.97 8.70 -2.12
N GLY A 64 -17.44 7.78 -2.92
CA GLY A 64 -18.23 6.76 -3.62
C GLY A 64 -19.02 5.86 -2.68
N TYR A 65 -18.40 5.44 -1.57
CA TYR A 65 -19.08 4.66 -0.54
C TYR A 65 -20.21 5.47 0.14
N SER A 66 -19.96 6.73 0.50
CA SER A 66 -20.99 7.61 1.08
C SER A 66 -22.17 7.81 0.13
N ILE A 67 -21.92 8.01 -1.16
CA ILE A 67 -22.97 8.13 -2.17
C ILE A 67 -23.78 6.82 -2.27
N ALA A 68 -23.11 5.67 -2.34
CA ALA A 68 -23.77 4.37 -2.44
C ALA A 68 -24.65 4.05 -1.22
N VAL A 69 -24.22 4.43 -0.02
CA VAL A 69 -25.02 4.30 1.20
C VAL A 69 -26.23 5.25 1.19
N ASN A 70 -26.02 6.51 0.82
CA ASN A 70 -27.11 7.50 0.75
C ASN A 70 -28.15 7.17 -0.33
N ALA A 71 -27.74 6.56 -1.44
CA ALA A 71 -28.63 6.08 -2.50
C ALA A 71 -29.35 4.76 -2.14
N GLY A 72 -29.01 4.12 -1.01
CA GLY A 72 -29.59 2.85 -0.60
C GLY A 72 -29.09 1.63 -1.37
N TRP A 73 -27.99 1.75 -2.14
CA TRP A 73 -27.41 0.65 -2.90
C TRP A 73 -26.63 -0.34 -2.02
N VAL A 74 -26.07 0.15 -0.91
CA VAL A 74 -25.24 -0.64 0.00
C VAL A 74 -25.67 -0.35 1.44
N PRO A 75 -25.77 -1.36 2.32
CA PRO A 75 -26.06 -1.12 3.72
C PRO A 75 -24.94 -0.31 4.40
N PRO A 76 -25.28 0.54 5.37
CA PRO A 76 -24.26 1.26 6.14
C PRO A 76 -23.40 0.28 6.95
N ALA A 77 -22.11 0.59 7.08
CA ALA A 77 -21.20 -0.18 7.88
C ALA A 77 -21.64 -0.22 9.36
N LYS A 78 -21.44 -1.36 10.01
CA LYS A 78 -21.81 -1.56 11.42
C LYS A 78 -20.94 -0.74 12.37
N ASP A 79 -19.64 -0.71 12.10
CA ASP A 79 -18.62 -0.02 12.89
C ASP A 79 -17.67 0.80 11.99
N ALA A 80 -16.99 1.79 12.59
CA ALA A 80 -16.02 2.64 11.88
C ALA A 80 -14.88 1.83 11.25
N LEU A 81 -14.40 0.77 11.91
CA LEU A 81 -13.37 -0.10 11.36
C LEU A 81 -13.85 -0.84 10.10
N THR A 82 -15.10 -1.29 10.09
CA THR A 82 -15.68 -1.93 8.91
C THR A 82 -15.81 -0.95 7.75
N ALA A 83 -16.17 0.31 8.03
CA ALA A 83 -16.21 1.36 7.00
C ALA A 83 -14.83 1.60 6.39
N ILE A 84 -13.79 1.71 7.22
CA ILE A 84 -12.40 1.88 6.77
C ILE A 84 -11.94 0.69 5.94
N LEU A 85 -12.27 -0.55 6.34
CA LEU A 85 -11.90 -1.74 5.58
C LEU A 85 -12.60 -1.81 4.22
N ILE A 86 -13.88 -1.45 4.14
CA ILE A 86 -14.63 -1.40 2.88
C ILE A 86 -14.03 -0.33 1.97
N GLN A 87 -13.84 0.89 2.47
CA GLN A 87 -13.25 2.00 1.71
C GLN A 87 -11.82 1.67 1.27
N GLY A 88 -11.02 1.10 2.18
CA GLY A 88 -9.66 0.64 1.91
C GLY A 88 -9.61 -0.46 0.85
N GLY A 89 -10.58 -1.39 0.86
CA GLY A 89 -10.70 -2.44 -0.16
C GLY A 89 -11.09 -1.89 -1.53
N ILE A 90 -11.99 -0.91 -1.59
CA ILE A 90 -12.35 -0.22 -2.85
C ILE A 90 -11.15 0.54 -3.39
N ALA A 91 -10.47 1.29 -2.52
CA ALA A 91 -9.29 2.06 -2.90
C ALA A 91 -8.14 1.17 -3.38
N SER A 92 -7.86 0.07 -2.67
CA SER A 92 -6.81 -0.87 -3.08
C SER A 92 -7.14 -1.54 -4.41
N GLY A 93 -8.41 -1.88 -4.66
CA GLY A 93 -8.85 -2.40 -5.95
C GLY A 93 -8.65 -1.40 -7.09
N LEU A 94 -9.04 -0.14 -6.89
CA LEU A 94 -8.83 0.93 -7.89
C LEU A 94 -7.34 1.18 -8.14
N SER A 95 -6.55 1.27 -7.08
CA SER A 95 -5.10 1.51 -7.13
C SER A 95 -4.36 0.36 -7.82
N LEU A 96 -4.75 -0.89 -7.55
CA LEU A 96 -4.25 -2.06 -8.27
C LEU A 96 -4.62 -1.99 -9.75
N GLY A 97 -5.84 -1.57 -10.08
CA GLY A 97 -6.26 -1.34 -11.46
C GLY A 97 -5.38 -0.33 -12.19
N ILE A 98 -5.01 0.77 -11.55
CA ILE A 98 -4.09 1.78 -12.11
C ILE A 98 -2.70 1.18 -12.36
N SER A 99 -2.16 0.47 -11.37
CA SER A 99 -0.83 -0.16 -11.47
C SER A 99 -0.78 -1.22 -12.58
N VAL A 100 -1.82 -2.03 -12.72
CA VAL A 100 -1.93 -3.04 -13.78
C VAL A 100 -2.15 -2.38 -15.15
N ALA A 101 -2.95 -1.32 -15.23
CA ALA A 101 -3.14 -0.59 -16.49
C ALA A 101 -1.82 0.02 -17.00
N ASP A 102 -1.02 0.64 -16.11
CA ASP A 102 0.30 1.15 -16.46
C ASP A 102 1.24 0.03 -16.96
N TYR A 103 1.23 -1.12 -16.27
CA TYR A 103 2.01 -2.28 -16.69
C TYR A 103 1.64 -2.73 -18.11
N ILE A 104 0.33 -2.86 -18.41
CA ILE A 104 -0.13 -3.28 -19.74
C ILE A 104 0.25 -2.25 -20.81
N ILE A 105 0.06 -0.95 -20.55
CA ILE A 105 0.40 0.11 -21.50
C ILE A 105 1.90 0.10 -21.79
N GLY A 106 2.73 0.00 -20.75
CA GLY A 106 4.19 -0.06 -20.90
C GLY A 106 4.68 -1.23 -21.74
N GLU A 107 4.08 -2.42 -21.58
CA GLU A 107 4.44 -3.61 -22.38
C GLU A 107 3.91 -3.56 -23.83
N VAL A 108 2.84 -2.80 -24.08
CA VAL A 108 2.27 -2.61 -25.43
C VAL A 108 3.05 -1.56 -26.22
N GLU A 109 3.55 -0.51 -25.58
CA GLU A 109 4.37 0.53 -26.22
C GLU A 109 5.84 0.12 -26.46
N GLU A 110 6.38 -0.84 -25.70
CA GLU A 110 7.73 -1.39 -25.92
C GLU A 110 7.81 -2.40 -27.10
N LYS A 111 6.68 -2.74 -27.75
CA LYS A 111 6.64 -3.58 -28.96
C LYS A 111 6.62 -2.78 -30.25
#